data_AF-A0A918BHL7-F1
#
_entry.id   AF-A0A918BHL7-F1
#
_cell.length_a   1.000
_cell.length_b   1.000
_cell.length_c   1.000
_cell.angle_alpha   90.00
_cell.angle_beta   90.00
_cell.angle_gamma   90.00
#
_symmetry.space_group_name_H-M   'P 1'
#
loop_
_entity.id
_entity.type
_entity.pdbx_description
1 polymer ?
#
loop_
_entity_poly.entity_id
_entity_poly.type
_entity_poly.pdbx_seq_one_letter_code
_entity_poly.pdbx_strand_id
1 'polypeptide(L)' 'MQVCRKGGALRRAALTARQDGTVRLRTAAPVAVRTGGGAPLAVRRPERAVAVFRVRADGEYVVTPV' A
#
# COMPACT_ATOMS: atom_id res chain seq x y z
N MET A 1 7.21 -8.20 -3.64
CA MET A 1 6.76 -7.31 -2.54
C MET A 1 7.80 -7.36 -1.45
N GLN A 2 8.34 -6.21 -1.03
CA GLN A 2 9.33 -6.13 0.04
C GLN A 2 8.71 -5.42 1.25
N VAL A 3 8.88 -5.97 2.45
CA VAL A 3 8.23 -5.48 3.67
C VAL A 3 9.28 -5.25 4.75
N CYS A 4 9.42 -4.01 5.22
CA CYS A 4 10.31 -3.66 6.32
C CYS A 4 9.50 -3.50 7.62
N ARG A 5 9.88 -4.25 8.65
CA ARG A 5 9.27 -4.25 9.99
C ARG A 5 10.29 -3.82 11.04
N LYS A 6 9.86 -3.09 12.07
CA LYS A 6 10.67 -2.80 13.27
C LYS A 6 9.80 -3.05 14.50
N GLY A 7 10.21 -3.96 15.38
CA GLY A 7 9.42 -4.34 16.57
C GLY A 7 8.06 -4.96 16.23
N GLY A 8 7.95 -5.73 15.13
CA GLY A 8 6.70 -6.38 14.70
C GLY A 8 5.72 -5.49 13.93
N ALA A 9 5.86 -4.16 13.99
CA ALA A 9 5.02 -3.22 13.25
C ALA A 9 5.55 -2.96 11.84
N LEU A 10 4.62 -2.82 10.87
CA LEU A 10 4.94 -2.34 9.52
C LEU A 10 5.54 -0.93 9.62
N ARG A 11 6.66 -0.66 8.92
CA ARG A 11 7.21 0.70 8.76
C ARG A 11 7.06 1.19 7.33
N ARG A 12 7.34 0.30 6.38
CA ARG A 12 7.24 0.55 4.95
C ARG A 12 7.06 -0.77 4.23
N ALA A 13 6.20 -0.80 3.23
CA ALA A 13 6.17 -1.87 2.23
C ALA A 13 6.30 -1.26 0.83
N ALA A 14 7.05 -1.94 -0.03
CA ALA A 14 7.15 -1.63 -1.44
C ALA A 14 6.42 -2.70 -2.26
N LEU A 15 5.59 -2.23 -3.19
CA LEU A 15 4.79 -3.03 -4.09
C LEU A 15 5.09 -2.58 -5.53
N THR A 16 5.42 -3.52 -6.40
CA THR A 16 5.46 -3.31 -7.85
C THR A 16 4.29 -4.08 -8.44
N ALA A 17 3.38 -3.38 -9.11
CA ALA A 17 2.26 -4.02 -9.80
C ALA A 17 2.72 -4.51 -11.17
N ARG A 18 2.39 -5.76 -11.52
CA ARG A 18 2.71 -6.34 -12.84
C ARG A 18 1.58 -6.19 -13.84
N GLN A 19 0.41 -5.78 -13.37
CA GLN A 19 -0.80 -5.61 -14.17
C GLN A 19 -1.67 -4.52 -13.54
N ASP A 20 -2.56 -3.93 -14.34
CA ASP A 20 -3.59 -3.03 -13.84
C ASP A 20 -4.53 -3.77 -12.90
N GLY A 21 -5.07 -3.08 -11.89
CA GLY A 21 -6.08 -3.69 -11.04
C GLY A 21 -6.38 -2.95 -9.75
N THR A 22 -7.04 -3.67 -8.85
CA THR A 22 -7.38 -3.20 -7.51
C THR A 22 -6.66 -4.07 -6.49
N VAL A 23 -5.89 -3.42 -5.60
CA VAL A 23 -5.24 -4.08 -4.48
C VAL A 23 -6.13 -3.97 -3.26
N ARG A 24 -6.40 -5.10 -2.59
CA ARG A 24 -6.94 -5.15 -1.23
C ARG A 24 -5.82 -5.56 -0.28
N LEU A 25 -5.45 -4.67 0.62
CA LEU A 25 -4.38 -4.87 1.59
C LEU A 25 -4.97 -4.95 3.00
N ARG A 26 -4.72 -6.06 3.70
CA ARG A 26 -5.10 -6.22 5.10
C ARG A 26 -3.97 -5.77 6.01
N THR A 27 -4.24 -4.84 6.91
CA THR A 27 -3.25 -4.20 7.80
C THR A 27 -3.80 -4.05 9.21
N ALA A 28 -2.93 -4.16 10.21
CA ALA A 28 -3.31 -3.98 11.62
C ALA A 28 -3.55 -2.49 11.98
N ALA A 29 -2.94 -1.57 11.23
CA ALA A 29 -3.09 -0.12 11.40
C ALA A 29 -3.46 0.51 10.04
N PRO A 30 -4.12 1.68 10.03
CA PRO A 30 -4.39 2.39 8.79
C PRO A 30 -3.10 2.74 8.04
N VAL A 31 -3.18 2.85 6.72
CA VAL A 31 -2.02 3.09 5.86
C VAL A 31 -2.30 4.17 4.83
N ALA A 32 -1.24 4.87 4.43
CA ALA A 32 -1.18 5.72 3.26
C ALA A 32 -0.43 4.98 2.15
N VAL A 33 -0.81 5.25 0.90
CA VAL A 33 -0.17 4.69 -0.29
C VAL A 33 0.28 5.84 -1.20
N ARG A 34 1.50 5.73 -1.71
CA ARG A 34 2.09 6.67 -2.66
C ARG A 34 2.66 5.93 -3.86
N THR A 35 2.79 6.57 -5.01
CA THR A 35 3.56 6.03 -6.15
C THR A 35 5.06 6.05 -5.83
N GLY A 36 5.87 5.35 -6.63
CA GLY A 36 7.33 5.40 -6.55
C GLY A 36 7.89 6.83 -6.66
N GLY A 37 7.21 7.69 -7.44
CA GLY A 37 7.52 9.13 -7.54
C GLY A 37 6.99 10.00 -6.39
N GLY A 38 6.37 9.42 -5.37
CA GLY A 38 5.93 10.12 -4.16
C GLY A 38 4.52 10.72 -4.20
N ALA A 39 3.80 10.63 -5.32
CA ALA A 39 2.44 11.14 -5.43
C ALA A 39 1.45 10.29 -4.60
N PRO A 40 0.55 10.89 -3.80
CA PRO A 40 -0.41 10.15 -2.99
C PRO A 40 -1.46 9.45 -3.85
N LEU A 41 -1.86 8.24 -3.44
CA LEU A 41 -2.99 7.51 -4.02
C LEU A 41 -4.23 7.65 -3.14
N ALA A 42 -5.39 7.65 -3.79
CA ALA A 42 -6.68 7.50 -3.10
C ALA A 42 -6.79 6.09 -2.52
N VAL A 43 -6.89 6.00 -1.20
CA VAL A 43 -7.08 4.75 -0.45
C VAL A 43 -8.47 4.73 0.16
N ARG A 44 -9.30 3.77 -0.26
CA ARG A 44 -10.60 3.50 0.35
C ARG A 44 -10.43 2.51 1.50
N ARG A 45 -11.20 2.70 2.57
CA ARG A 45 -11.23 1.82 3.74
C ARG A 45 -12.63 1.26 3.96
N PRO A 46 -13.00 0.17 3.27
CA PRO A 46 -14.31 -0.44 3.45
C PRO A 46 -14.47 -1.09 4.83
N GLU A 47 -13.36 -1.52 5.44
CA GLU A 47 -13.31 -2.13 6.77
C GLU A 47 -12.11 -1.56 7.54
N ARG A 48 -12.16 -1.61 8.88
CA ARG A 48 -11.13 -1.01 9.76
C ARG A 48 -9.71 -1.50 9.45
N ALA A 49 -9.56 -2.76 9.05
CA ALA A 49 -8.27 -3.41 8.80
C ALA A 49 -7.98 -3.62 7.30
N VAL A 50 -8.75 -3.00 6.39
CA VAL A 50 -8.60 -3.21 4.94
C VAL A 50 -8.44 -1.87 4.23
N ALA A 51 -7.34 -1.74 3.50
CA ALA A 51 -7.08 -0.65 2.58
C ALA A 51 -7.25 -1.12 1.13
N VAL A 52 -7.95 -0.34 0.31
CA VAL A 52 -8.23 -0.65 -1.09
C VAL A 52 -7.81 0.51 -1.98
N PHE A 53 -7.01 0.23 -3.00
CA PHE A 53 -6.51 1.24 -3.95
C PHE A 53 -6.29 0.63 -5.33
N ARG A 54 -6.34 1.47 -6.37
CA ARG A 54 -6.06 1.05 -7.75
C ARG A 54 -4.57 1.14 -8.04
N VAL A 55 -4.08 0.19 -8.83
CA VAL A 55 -2.71 0.14 -9.33
C VAL A 55 -2.73 0.05 -10.85
N ARG A 56 -1.64 0.49 -11.46
CA ARG A 56 -1.37 0.35 -12.89
C ARG A 56 -0.23 -0.63 -13.11
N ALA A 57 -0.23 -1.31 -14.25
CA ALA A 57 0.86 -2.16 -14.68
C ALA A 57 2.19 -1.40 -14.64
N ASP A 58 3.24 -2.09 -14.20
CA ASP A 58 4.59 -1.59 -13.99
C ASP A 58 4.72 -0.40 -13.02
N GLY A 59 3.63 -0.09 -12.29
CA GLY A 59 3.62 0.93 -11.26
C GLY A 59 4.33 0.48 -10.00
N GLU A 60 5.18 1.35 -9.46
CA GLU A 60 5.75 1.20 -8.13
C GLU A 60 4.92 1.96 -7.10
N TYR A 61 4.74 1.35 -5.93
CA TYR A 61 3.95 1.88 -4.83
C TYR A 61 4.63 1.67 -3.49
N VAL A 62 4.52 2.68 -2.64
CA VAL A 62 5.03 2.65 -1.28
C VAL A 62 3.85 2.76 -0.32
N VAL A 63 3.75 1.79 0.59
CA VAL A 63 2.75 1.75 1.65
C VAL A 63 3.42 2.08 2.97
N THR A 64 2.89 3.04 3.69
CA THR A 64 3.36 3.44 5.03
C THR A 64 2.19 3.49 6.01
N PRO A 65 2.38 3.08 7.27
CA PRO A 65 1.41 3.38 8.32
C PRO A 65 1.18 4.89 8.44
N VAL A 66 -0.03 5.28 8.84
CA VAL A 66 -0.35 6.65 9.28
C VAL A 66 -0.30 6.76 10.79
#